data_AF-A0A2U2ZD71-F1
#
_entry.id   AF-A0A2U2ZD71-F1
#
_cell.length_a   1.000
_cell.length_b   1.000
_cell.length_c   1.000
_cell.angle_alpha   90.00
_cell.angle_beta   90.00
_cell.angle_gamma   90.00
#
_symmetry.space_group_name_H-M   'P 1'
#
loop_
_entity.id
_entity.type
_entity.pdbx_description
1 polymer ?
#
loop_
_entity_poly.entity_id
_entity_poly.type
_entity_poly.pdbx_seq_one_letter_code
_entity_poly.pdbx_strand_id
1 'polypeptide(L)' 'MLHSMSTTLEPSSERSAAEVNEEIRALWLRSGGTLSGEQRAEYQRLVQEWASALPRRAEAA' A
#
# COMPACT_ATOMS: atom_id res chain seq x y z
N MET A 1 -0.25 -28.68 -14.73
CA MET A 1 -1.05 -27.77 -15.58
C MET A 1 -1.39 -26.55 -14.73
N LEU A 2 -1.11 -25.38 -15.30
CA LEU A 2 -1.14 -23.99 -14.81
C LEU A 2 -1.77 -23.68 -13.44
N HIS A 3 -0.96 -23.14 -12.52
CA HIS A 3 -1.43 -22.36 -11.38
C HIS A 3 -1.92 -21.00 -11.92
N SER A 4 -3.23 -20.84 -12.15
CA SER A 4 -3.80 -19.51 -12.34
C SER A 4 -4.00 -18.85 -10.97
N MET A 5 -2.90 -18.37 -10.39
CA MET A 5 -2.98 -17.22 -9.47
C MET A 5 -3.27 -15.99 -10.34
N SER A 6 -4.50 -15.91 -10.86
CA SER A 6 -5.02 -14.70 -11.48
C SER A 6 -5.36 -13.73 -10.37
N THR A 7 -4.34 -13.15 -9.75
CA THR A 7 -4.51 -11.82 -9.13
C THR A 7 -4.51 -10.83 -10.28
N THR A 8 -5.57 -10.89 -11.10
CA THR A 8 -5.91 -9.80 -12.00
C THR A 8 -6.22 -8.64 -11.07
N LEU A 9 -5.20 -7.81 -10.83
CA LEU A 9 -5.37 -6.45 -10.39
C LEU A 9 -6.11 -5.76 -11.54
N GLU A 10 -7.43 -5.93 -11.57
CA GLU A 10 -8.30 -5.02 -12.31
C GLU A 10 -7.85 -3.61 -11.89
N PRO A 11 -7.48 -2.72 -12.82
CA PRO A 11 -7.18 -1.33 -12.50
C PRO A 11 -8.50 -0.62 -12.19
N SER A 12 -9.17 -1.05 -11.13
CA SER A 12 -10.33 -0.37 -10.59
C SER A 12 -9.83 0.85 -9.85
N SER A 13 -10.35 2.02 -10.26
CA SER A 13 -10.40 3.29 -9.54
C SER A 13 -9.58 3.36 -8.26
N GLU A 14 -8.44 4.07 -8.31
CA GLU A 14 -7.70 4.64 -7.17
C GLU A 14 -7.59 3.71 -5.94
N ARG A 15 -6.43 3.05 -5.76
CA ARG A 15 -6.14 2.13 -4.64
C ARG A 15 -6.64 2.69 -3.32
N SER A 16 -7.41 1.89 -2.59
CA SER A 16 -7.96 2.30 -1.30
C SER A 16 -6.88 2.38 -0.22
N ALA A 17 -7.07 3.23 0.79
CA ALA A 17 -6.16 3.32 1.93
C ALA A 17 -5.94 1.97 2.64
N ALA A 18 -6.93 1.08 2.62
CA ALA A 18 -6.77 -0.28 3.15
C ALA A 18 -5.73 -1.09 2.36
N GLU A 19 -5.78 -1.04 1.03
CA GLU A 19 -4.86 -1.78 0.16
C GLU A 19 -3.42 -1.28 0.30
N VAL A 20 -3.25 0.05 0.27
CA VAL A 20 -1.92 0.67 0.46
C VAL A 20 -1.34 0.30 1.83
N ASN A 21 -2.18 0.20 2.86
CA ASN A 21 -1.74 -0.21 4.19
C ASN A 21 -1.32 -1.69 4.27
N GLU A 22 -1.97 -2.58 3.50
CA GLU A 22 -1.52 -3.97 3.39
C GLU A 22 -0.17 -4.07 2.67
N GLU A 23 0.07 -3.26 1.63
CA GLU A 23 1.38 -3.20 0.97
C GLU A 23 2.47 -2.70 1.91
N ILE A 24 2.18 -1.68 2.73
CA ILE A 24 3.11 -1.22 3.78
C ILE A 24 3.44 -2.38 4.72
N ARG A 25 2.44 -3.14 5.20
CA ARG A 25 2.69 -4.29 6.09
C ARG A 25 3.49 -5.40 5.42
N ALA A 26 3.21 -5.70 4.14
CA ALA A 26 3.95 -6.68 3.37
C ALA A 26 5.42 -6.28 3.20
N LEU A 27 5.69 -4.98 2.98
CA LEU A 27 7.05 -4.43 2.95
C LEU A 27 7.77 -4.67 4.28
N TRP A 28 7.14 -4.32 5.41
CA TRP A 28 7.70 -4.56 6.75
C TRP A 28 7.99 -6.03 7.03
N LEU A 29 7.09 -6.93 6.63
CA LEU A 29 7.26 -8.38 6.78
C LEU A 29 8.44 -8.90 5.97
N ARG A 30 8.55 -8.47 4.69
CA ARG A 30 9.66 -8.85 3.80
C ARG A 30 11.01 -8.32 4.29
N SER A 31 11.01 -7.13 4.87
CA SER A 31 12.19 -6.47 5.41
C SER A 31 12.68 -7.04 6.75
N GLY A 32 11.96 -7.99 7.36
CA GLY A 32 12.36 -8.59 8.63
C GLY A 32 12.43 -7.58 9.79
N GLY A 33 11.64 -6.51 9.72
CA GLY A 33 11.58 -5.46 10.75
C GLY A 33 12.52 -4.28 10.57
N THR A 34 13.40 -4.26 9.56
CA THR A 34 14.24 -3.08 9.24
C THR A 34 14.24 -2.76 7.75
N LEU A 35 13.84 -1.54 7.39
CA LEU A 35 13.82 -1.08 6.01
C LEU A 35 15.23 -0.63 5.57
N SER A 36 15.71 -1.15 4.42
CA SER A 36 16.87 -0.63 3.71
C SER A 36 16.60 0.77 3.13
N GLY A 37 17.63 1.45 2.60
CA GLY A 37 17.46 2.78 1.98
C GLY A 37 16.47 2.80 0.82
N GLU A 38 16.48 1.76 -0.02
CA GLU A 38 15.55 1.60 -1.13
C GLU A 38 14.12 1.31 -0.63
N GLN A 39 13.99 0.40 0.33
CA GLN A 39 12.70 0.06 0.94
C GLN A 39 12.10 1.25 1.70
N ARG A 40 12.93 2.12 2.27
CA ARG A 40 12.48 3.36 2.90
C ARG A 40 11.88 4.31 1.88
N ALA A 41 12.48 4.44 0.70
CA ALA A 41 11.91 5.27 -0.37
C ALA A 41 10.56 4.71 -0.84
N GLU A 42 10.44 3.38 -0.94
CA GLU A 42 9.19 2.70 -1.27
C GLU A 42 8.12 2.91 -0.18
N TYR A 43 8.50 2.74 1.10
CA TYR A 43 7.64 3.03 2.24
C TYR A 43 7.14 4.48 2.24
N GLN A 44 8.00 5.46 1.93
CA GLN A 44 7.60 6.86 1.86
C GLN A 44 6.55 7.11 0.77
N ARG A 45 6.69 6.48 -0.41
CA ARG A 45 5.69 6.57 -1.48
C ARG A 45 4.36 5.98 -1.03
N LEU A 46 4.39 4.78 -0.44
CA LEU A 46 3.18 4.11 0.06
C LEU A 46 2.50 4.93 1.17
N VAL A 47 3.24 5.51 2.10
CA VAL A 47 2.66 6.37 3.16
C VAL A 47 2.01 7.63 2.57
N GLN A 48 2.65 8.26 1.56
CA GLN A 48 2.08 9.44 0.90
C GLN A 48 0.79 9.10 0.17
N GLU A 49 0.75 7.96 -0.51
CA GLU A 49 -0.42 7.47 -1.21
C GLU A 49 -1.53 7.09 -0.23
N TRP A 50 -1.19 6.40 0.86
CA TRP A 50 -2.12 6.08 1.93
C TRP A 50 -2.79 7.34 2.49
N ALA A 51 -2.00 8.38 2.79
CA ALA A 51 -2.51 9.65 3.28
C ALA A 51 -3.45 10.35 2.28
N SER A 52 -3.23 10.15 0.98
CA SER A 52 -4.06 10.70 -0.09
C SER A 52 -5.37 9.92 -0.26
N ALA A 53 -5.32 8.60 -0.02
CA ALA A 53 -6.46 7.69 -0.08
C ALA A 53 -7.32 7.70 1.19
N LEU A 54 -6.84 8.28 2.29
CA LEU A 54 -7.65 8.46 3.49
C LEU A 54 -8.79 9.45 3.19
N PRO A 55 -10.03 9.14 3.59
CA PRO A 55 -11.09 10.11 3.50
C PRO A 55 -10.69 11.33 4.34
N ARG A 56 -10.62 12.51 3.71
CA ARG A 56 -10.46 13.76 4.43
C ARG A 56 -11.63 13.83 5.40
N ARG A 57 -11.35 13.70 6.71
CA ARG A 57 -12.33 13.93 7.76
C ARG A 57 -13.00 15.25 7.42
N ALA A 58 -14.25 15.19 6.97
CA ALA A 58 -15.04 16.39 6.74
C ALA A 58 -14.91 17.21 8.02
N GLU A 59 -14.47 18.45 7.85
CA GLU A 59 -14.19 19.40 8.92
C GLU A 59 -15.28 19.29 9.99
N ALA A 60 -14.87 18.91 11.20
CA ALA A 60 -15.74 19.05 12.35
C ALA A 60 -15.97 20.56 12.50
N ALA A 61 -17.21 20.95 12.22
CA ALA A 61 -17.76 22.30 12.26
C ALA A 61 -17.54 23.02 13.59
#